data_AF-A0A3N5MW13-F1
#
_entry.id   AF-A0A3N5MW13-F1
#
_cell.length_a   1.000
_cell.length_b   1.000
_cell.length_c   1.000
_cell.angle_alpha   90.00
_cell.angle_beta   90.00
_cell.angle_gamma   90.00
#
_symmetry.space_group_name_H-M   'P 1'
#
loop_
_entity.id
_entity.type
_entity.pdbx_description
1 polymer ?
#
loop_
_entity_poly.entity_id
_entity_poly.type
_entity_poly.pdbx_seq_one_letter_code
_entity_poly.pdbx_strand_id
1 'polypeptide(L)'
;MTDPYRFFYQHHLPDLSAIIDLPHRHFRILLPRGTFLKLQDRIRSEEVLRHWLVRYRPSDVYYSTSCWLVPENLGRRERTPLSDNIFLSSDIVFDIDRSPFSTANLELARQDTLRLVTFCDENQLTVKYIAFSGCKGFHVVCADTLRYGDPSPFVREDQAKAAHREIISRVLSEGIAIDTKITADTRRIIRVPGTINSRTGYVCTVLSRDQLKEPVSAILKYIPRVNAGTPLIPVRGDDGPLRGPRSISWLCHRFGVRSKPAPRFSYSTFLVSSVPGTPLQVPLFLYPPHSRIGKVESLLVAVQEQFGLSDIYLFRSETGISAICLRTFPLRRLEKIIRASGSTNYGTLVKYKQLFFRVGEVRDENHQLIAGQPAFIKILPATEEKNARFISRPHYQFMKDFFPELGNYPRMHGEGCVILTHTVNEE
;
A
#
# COMPACT_ATOMS: atom_id res chain seq x y z
N MET A 1 -17.42 13.45 -21.08
CA MET A 1 -16.46 12.41 -21.53
C MET A 1 -16.67 11.16 -20.70
N THR A 2 -16.94 10.03 -21.35
CA THR A 2 -16.99 8.71 -20.71
C THR A 2 -15.60 8.33 -20.20
N ASP A 3 -15.51 7.78 -18.98
CA ASP A 3 -14.24 7.32 -18.42
C ASP A 3 -13.72 6.13 -19.24
N PRO A 4 -12.54 6.24 -19.91
CA PRO A 4 -12.07 5.22 -20.85
C PRO A 4 -11.86 3.85 -20.20
N TYR A 5 -11.50 3.81 -18.91
CA TYR A 5 -11.35 2.55 -18.18
C TYR A 5 -12.70 1.91 -17.91
N ARG A 6 -13.71 2.71 -17.52
CA ARG A 6 -15.07 2.21 -17.30
C ARG A 6 -15.64 1.66 -18.60
N PHE A 7 -15.52 2.42 -19.68
CA PHE A 7 -16.00 2.02 -21.00
C PHE A 7 -15.34 0.71 -21.45
N PHE A 8 -14.01 0.58 -21.30
CA PHE A 8 -13.30 -0.64 -21.64
C PHE A 8 -13.85 -1.85 -20.87
N TYR A 9 -13.90 -1.79 -19.55
CA TYR A 9 -14.36 -2.91 -18.72
C TYR A 9 -15.86 -3.21 -18.85
N GLN A 10 -16.67 -2.30 -19.38
CA GLN A 10 -18.08 -2.57 -19.71
C GLN A 10 -18.22 -3.48 -20.94
N HIS A 11 -17.28 -3.39 -21.89
CA HIS A 11 -17.37 -4.07 -23.19
C HIS A 11 -16.35 -5.21 -23.35
N HIS A 12 -15.41 -5.36 -22.42
CA HIS A 12 -14.37 -6.38 -22.46
C HIS A 12 -14.33 -7.13 -21.13
N LEU A 13 -14.40 -8.46 -21.21
CA LEU A 13 -14.20 -9.33 -20.06
C LEU A 13 -12.70 -9.48 -19.77
N PRO A 14 -12.29 -9.56 -18.48
CA PRO A 14 -10.95 -10.05 -18.15
C PRO A 14 -10.84 -11.52 -18.57
N ASP A 15 -9.67 -11.96 -18.99
CA ASP A 15 -9.43 -13.35 -19.39
C ASP A 15 -8.92 -14.14 -18.18
N LEU A 16 -9.79 -14.99 -17.63
CA LEU A 16 -9.51 -15.85 -16.48
C LEU A 16 -9.46 -17.33 -16.88
N SER A 17 -9.59 -17.65 -18.17
CA SER A 17 -9.78 -19.01 -18.68
C SER A 17 -8.67 -19.98 -18.27
N ALA A 18 -7.42 -19.53 -18.26
CA ALA A 18 -6.25 -20.32 -17.89
C ALA A 18 -5.93 -20.31 -16.39
N ILE A 19 -6.68 -19.56 -15.58
CA ILE A 19 -6.44 -19.41 -14.14
C ILE A 19 -7.35 -20.39 -13.38
N ILE A 20 -6.77 -21.50 -12.92
CA ILE A 20 -7.45 -22.49 -12.07
C ILE A 20 -7.59 -22.01 -10.61
N ASP A 21 -8.52 -22.59 -9.85
CA ASP A 21 -8.75 -22.30 -8.42
C ASP A 21 -9.05 -20.83 -8.11
N LEU A 22 -9.75 -20.13 -9.01
CA LEU A 22 -10.15 -18.72 -8.85
C LEU A 22 -10.68 -18.35 -7.46
N PRO A 23 -11.57 -19.14 -6.80
CA PRO A 23 -12.11 -18.77 -5.50
C PRO A 23 -11.08 -18.79 -4.36
N HIS A 24 -9.88 -19.32 -4.60
CA HIS A 24 -8.76 -19.40 -3.66
C HIS A 24 -7.67 -18.36 -3.97
N ARG A 25 -7.84 -17.54 -5.02
CA ARG A 25 -6.91 -16.48 -5.38
C ARG A 25 -7.40 -15.16 -4.85
N HIS A 26 -6.49 -14.34 -4.33
CA HIS A 26 -6.85 -12.98 -3.97
C HIS A 26 -6.64 -12.07 -5.16
N PHE A 27 -7.49 -11.05 -5.28
CA PHE A 27 -7.40 -10.04 -6.33
C PHE A 27 -7.09 -8.68 -5.70
N ARG A 28 -6.18 -7.93 -6.33
CA ARG A 28 -5.87 -6.56 -5.97
C ARG A 28 -6.01 -5.65 -7.16
N ILE A 29 -6.56 -4.47 -6.93
CA ILE A 29 -6.69 -3.45 -7.96
C ILE A 29 -5.94 -2.20 -7.53
N LEU A 30 -5.27 -1.55 -8.48
CA LEU A 30 -4.73 -0.21 -8.28
C LEU A 30 -5.80 0.80 -8.68
N LEU A 31 -6.27 1.59 -7.73
CA LEU A 31 -7.25 2.63 -7.99
C LEU A 31 -6.60 3.80 -8.75
N PRO A 32 -7.37 4.62 -9.50
CA PRO A 32 -6.85 5.76 -10.26
C PRO A 32 -6.03 6.78 -9.45
N ARG A 33 -6.20 6.80 -8.12
CA ARG A 33 -5.46 7.66 -7.18
C ARG A 33 -4.13 7.06 -6.69
N GLY A 34 -3.72 5.90 -7.21
CA GLY A 34 -2.48 5.22 -6.83
C GLY A 34 -2.57 4.32 -5.60
N THR A 35 -3.77 4.11 -5.05
CA THR A 35 -3.97 3.25 -3.87
C THR A 35 -4.32 1.82 -4.27
N PHE A 36 -3.62 0.83 -3.72
CA PHE A 36 -4.02 -0.57 -3.86
C PHE A 36 -5.25 -0.88 -2.99
N LEU A 37 -6.23 -1.55 -3.57
CA LEU A 37 -7.37 -2.13 -2.88
C LEU A 37 -7.36 -3.64 -3.11
N LYS A 38 -7.42 -4.43 -2.03
CA LYS A 38 -7.69 -5.86 -2.13
C LYS A 38 -9.20 -6.06 -2.20
N LEU A 39 -9.68 -6.81 -3.19
CA LEU A 39 -11.10 -7.15 -3.30
C LEU A 39 -11.49 -8.08 -2.14
N GLN A 40 -12.56 -7.74 -1.45
CA GLN A 40 -13.15 -8.54 -0.36
C GLN A 40 -14.26 -9.43 -0.94
N ASP A 41 -13.92 -10.23 -1.94
CA ASP A 41 -14.84 -11.10 -2.65
C ASP A 41 -14.08 -12.31 -3.23
N ARG A 42 -14.77 -13.45 -3.36
CA ARG A 42 -14.26 -14.63 -4.06
C ARG A 42 -14.65 -14.53 -5.52
N ILE A 43 -13.70 -14.15 -6.35
CA ILE A 43 -13.86 -14.14 -7.78
C ILE A 43 -13.98 -15.58 -8.26
N ARG A 44 -15.13 -15.93 -8.85
CA ARG A 44 -15.39 -17.28 -9.40
C ARG A 44 -15.50 -17.29 -10.92
N SER A 45 -15.70 -16.13 -11.54
CA SER A 45 -15.83 -15.97 -12.98
C SER A 45 -15.41 -14.58 -13.43
N GLU A 46 -15.29 -14.42 -14.74
CA GLU A 46 -14.94 -13.16 -15.41
C GLU A 46 -15.99 -12.07 -15.16
N GLU A 47 -17.27 -12.44 -15.08
CA GLU A 47 -18.39 -11.52 -14.82
C GLU A 47 -18.33 -10.95 -13.41
N VAL A 48 -17.99 -11.78 -12.42
CA VAL A 48 -17.82 -11.35 -11.03
C VAL A 48 -16.68 -10.33 -10.95
N LEU A 49 -15.54 -10.62 -11.58
CA LEU A 49 -14.44 -9.65 -11.62
C LEU A 49 -14.85 -8.39 -12.36
N ARG A 50 -15.48 -8.51 -13.53
CA ARG A 50 -15.94 -7.37 -14.36
C ARG A 50 -16.82 -6.42 -13.57
N HIS A 51 -17.74 -6.92 -12.74
CA HIS A 51 -18.56 -6.09 -11.86
C HIS A 51 -17.70 -5.10 -11.05
N TRP A 52 -16.63 -5.61 -10.41
CA TRP A 52 -15.69 -4.80 -9.64
C TRP A 52 -14.86 -3.86 -10.51
N LEU A 53 -14.42 -4.31 -11.69
CA LEU A 53 -13.63 -3.50 -12.62
C LEU A 53 -14.43 -2.30 -13.15
N VAL A 54 -15.71 -2.50 -13.50
CA VAL A 54 -16.62 -1.43 -13.93
C VAL A 54 -16.89 -0.45 -12.78
N ARG A 55 -17.07 -0.95 -11.56
CA ARG A 55 -17.33 -0.14 -10.36
C ARG A 55 -16.13 0.74 -9.98
N TYR A 56 -14.96 0.13 -9.84
CA TYR A 56 -13.77 0.81 -9.30
C TYR A 56 -12.90 1.47 -10.35
N ARG A 57 -13.05 1.08 -11.62
CA ARG A 57 -12.33 1.65 -12.78
C ARG A 57 -10.81 1.62 -12.56
N PRO A 58 -10.25 0.46 -12.17
CA PRO A 58 -8.87 0.38 -11.73
C PRO A 58 -7.89 0.59 -12.87
N SER A 59 -6.78 1.22 -12.54
CA SER A 59 -5.65 1.45 -13.42
C SER A 59 -4.89 0.18 -13.74
N ASP A 60 -4.79 -0.73 -12.77
CA ASP A 60 -4.13 -2.02 -12.91
C ASP A 60 -4.87 -3.07 -12.07
N VAL A 61 -4.86 -4.31 -12.51
CA VAL A 61 -5.56 -5.43 -11.88
C VAL A 61 -4.59 -6.59 -11.74
N TYR A 62 -4.53 -7.16 -10.55
CA TYR A 62 -3.61 -8.23 -10.20
C TYR A 62 -4.31 -9.35 -9.46
N TYR A 63 -3.75 -10.55 -9.53
CA TYR A 63 -4.19 -11.71 -8.75
C TYR A 63 -2.98 -12.43 -8.14
N SER A 64 -3.20 -13.18 -7.07
CA SER A 64 -2.13 -13.95 -6.40
C SER A 64 -1.71 -15.18 -7.20
N THR A 65 -0.40 -15.41 -7.29
CA THR A 65 0.17 -16.61 -7.91
C THR A 65 -0.13 -17.87 -7.11
N SER A 66 -0.21 -17.74 -5.78
CA SER A 66 -0.67 -18.81 -4.88
C SER A 66 -2.15 -18.78 -4.54
N CYS A 67 -2.64 -19.96 -4.17
CA CYS A 67 -3.98 -20.24 -3.67
C CYS A 67 -3.98 -20.33 -2.14
N TRP A 68 -5.03 -19.76 -1.54
CA TRP A 68 -5.21 -19.63 -0.10
C TRP A 68 -6.62 -20.04 0.28
N LEU A 69 -6.81 -20.55 1.50
CA LEU A 69 -8.16 -20.94 1.96
C LEU A 69 -9.10 -19.73 2.10
N VAL A 70 -8.56 -18.61 2.62
CA VAL A 70 -9.27 -17.35 2.85
C VAL A 70 -8.51 -16.20 2.15
N PRO A 71 -8.55 -16.14 0.80
CA PRO A 71 -7.77 -15.17 0.03
C PRO A 71 -8.09 -13.70 0.36
N GLU A 72 -9.32 -13.42 0.79
CA GLU A 72 -9.81 -12.08 1.14
C GLU A 72 -9.04 -11.50 2.34
N ASN A 73 -8.70 -12.36 3.30
CA ASN A 73 -8.00 -11.97 4.53
C ASN A 73 -6.47 -12.06 4.41
N LEU A 74 -5.94 -12.66 3.33
CA LEU A 74 -4.50 -12.93 3.20
C LEU A 74 -3.62 -11.74 3.56
N GLY A 75 -2.80 -11.89 4.60
CA GLY A 75 -1.97 -10.81 5.09
C GLY A 75 -0.49 -11.13 5.01
N ARG A 76 0.28 -10.49 5.89
CA ARG A 76 1.70 -10.81 6.02
C ARG A 76 1.84 -12.12 6.80
N ARG A 77 2.84 -12.92 6.47
CA ARG A 77 3.09 -14.22 7.12
C ARG A 77 3.14 -14.13 8.65
N GLU A 78 3.90 -13.17 9.16
CA GLU A 78 4.20 -13.04 10.60
C GLU A 78 3.13 -12.29 11.40
N ARG A 79 2.31 -11.45 10.74
CA ARG A 79 1.43 -10.47 11.42
C ARG A 79 -0.05 -10.76 11.25
N THR A 80 -0.39 -11.87 10.61
CA THR A 80 -1.76 -12.21 10.26
C THR A 80 -2.07 -13.60 10.82
N PRO A 81 -3.25 -13.80 11.43
CA PRO A 81 -3.61 -15.08 12.02
C PRO A 81 -3.41 -16.25 11.06
N LEU A 82 -3.02 -17.40 11.62
CA LEU A 82 -2.81 -18.63 10.85
C LEU A 82 -4.03 -18.97 9.98
N SER A 83 -5.24 -18.77 10.51
CA SER A 83 -6.52 -19.01 9.83
C SER A 83 -6.68 -18.25 8.51
N ASP A 84 -6.08 -17.06 8.41
CA ASP A 84 -6.14 -16.20 7.22
C ASP A 84 -4.96 -16.44 6.25
N ASN A 85 -3.98 -17.25 6.66
CA ASN A 85 -2.73 -17.53 5.94
C ASN A 85 -2.59 -19.02 5.55
N ILE A 86 -3.69 -19.75 5.45
CA ILE A 86 -3.68 -21.17 5.07
C ILE A 86 -3.34 -21.29 3.58
N PHE A 87 -2.08 -21.59 3.29
CA PHE A 87 -1.56 -21.91 1.95
C PHE A 87 -2.19 -23.20 1.41
N LEU A 88 -2.53 -23.23 0.13
CA LEU A 88 -3.09 -24.41 -0.53
C LEU A 88 -2.16 -24.94 -1.62
N SER A 89 -1.75 -24.08 -2.54
CA SER A 89 -0.91 -24.40 -3.69
C SER A 89 -0.32 -23.11 -4.30
N SER A 90 0.61 -23.24 -5.23
CA SER A 90 1.17 -22.12 -6.00
C SER A 90 1.17 -22.43 -7.49
N ASP A 91 1.05 -21.41 -8.34
CA ASP A 91 1.59 -21.50 -9.69
C ASP A 91 3.08 -21.11 -9.67
N ILE A 92 3.85 -21.60 -10.63
CA ILE A 92 5.21 -21.13 -10.88
C ILE A 92 5.11 -20.02 -11.93
N VAL A 93 5.56 -18.82 -11.59
CA VAL A 93 5.48 -17.67 -12.50
C VAL A 93 6.86 -17.12 -12.79
N PHE A 94 7.15 -17.01 -14.08
CA PHE A 94 8.32 -16.32 -14.58
C PHE A 94 7.90 -14.97 -15.15
N ASP A 95 8.57 -13.91 -14.70
CA ASP A 95 8.45 -12.56 -15.25
C ASP A 95 9.73 -12.24 -16.03
N ILE A 96 9.55 -11.94 -17.31
CA ILE A 96 10.62 -11.75 -18.29
C ILE A 96 10.54 -10.31 -18.79
N ASP A 97 11.27 -9.45 -18.09
CA ASP A 97 11.37 -8.02 -18.38
C ASP A 97 12.82 -7.65 -18.73
N ARG A 98 12.99 -6.72 -19.66
CA ARG A 98 14.30 -6.13 -19.99
C ARG A 98 14.25 -4.62 -19.81
N SER A 99 15.31 -4.06 -19.20
CA SER A 99 15.49 -2.62 -19.00
C SER A 99 16.70 -2.13 -19.82
N PRO A 100 16.68 -0.89 -20.33
CA PRO A 100 15.58 0.09 -20.24
C PRO A 100 14.37 -0.26 -21.10
N PHE A 101 13.21 0.33 -20.79
CA PHE A 101 12.00 0.10 -21.58
C PHE A 101 12.20 0.55 -23.04
N SER A 102 12.05 -0.39 -23.98
CA SER A 102 12.11 -0.13 -25.42
C SER A 102 11.55 -1.30 -26.22
N THR A 103 11.20 -1.09 -27.49
CA THR A 103 10.81 -2.18 -28.39
C THR A 103 11.94 -3.18 -28.62
N ALA A 104 13.20 -2.73 -28.69
CA ALA A 104 14.37 -3.60 -28.83
C ALA A 104 14.52 -4.54 -27.63
N ASN A 105 14.41 -4.01 -26.41
CA ASN A 105 14.47 -4.82 -25.19
C ASN A 105 13.23 -5.70 -25.02
N LEU A 106 12.06 -5.25 -25.46
CA LEU A 106 10.87 -6.08 -25.48
C LEU A 106 11.02 -7.27 -26.46
N GLU A 107 11.72 -7.08 -27.59
CA GLU A 107 12.04 -8.17 -28.51
C GLU A 107 13.01 -9.18 -27.89
N LEU A 108 14.03 -8.71 -27.15
CA LEU A 108 14.91 -9.59 -26.37
C LEU A 108 14.12 -10.37 -25.30
N ALA A 109 13.22 -9.69 -24.57
CA ALA A 109 12.35 -10.34 -23.60
C ALA A 109 11.45 -11.41 -24.26
N ARG A 110 10.95 -11.16 -25.48
CA ARG A 110 10.18 -12.14 -26.26
C ARG A 110 11.03 -13.36 -26.62
N GLN A 111 12.28 -13.16 -27.04
CA GLN A 111 13.21 -14.24 -27.36
C GLN A 111 13.54 -15.07 -26.11
N ASP A 112 13.81 -14.44 -24.98
CA ASP A 112 14.00 -15.14 -23.70
C ASP A 112 12.74 -15.92 -23.29
N THR A 113 11.55 -15.35 -23.52
CA THR A 113 10.27 -16.01 -23.27
C THR A 113 10.11 -17.26 -24.14
N LEU A 114 10.49 -17.20 -25.42
CA LEU A 114 10.47 -18.36 -26.30
C LEU A 114 11.42 -19.47 -25.81
N ARG A 115 12.65 -19.09 -25.43
CA ARG A 115 13.62 -20.04 -24.84
C ARG A 115 13.09 -20.66 -23.55
N LEU A 116 12.43 -19.87 -22.69
CA LEU A 116 11.82 -20.35 -21.46
C LEU A 116 10.68 -21.33 -21.72
N VAL A 117 9.83 -21.08 -22.70
CA VAL A 117 8.74 -22.00 -23.07
C VAL A 117 9.30 -23.33 -23.56
N THR A 118 10.35 -23.31 -24.38
CA THR A 118 11.08 -24.52 -24.80
C THR A 118 11.67 -25.26 -23.60
N PHE A 119 12.34 -24.53 -22.69
CA PHE A 119 12.84 -25.10 -21.44
C PHE A 119 11.72 -25.76 -20.64
N CYS A 120 10.55 -25.12 -20.51
CA CYS A 120 9.41 -25.70 -19.80
C CYS A 120 8.95 -27.02 -20.43
N ASP A 121 8.90 -27.12 -21.77
CA ASP A 121 8.52 -28.36 -22.45
C ASP A 121 9.52 -29.49 -22.18
N GLU A 122 10.81 -29.20 -22.34
CA GLU A 122 11.91 -30.16 -22.14
C GLU A 122 11.96 -30.66 -20.69
N ASN A 123 11.60 -29.79 -19.74
CA ASN A 123 11.61 -30.07 -18.31
C ASN A 123 10.23 -30.45 -17.75
N GLN A 124 9.25 -30.71 -18.61
CA GLN A 124 7.90 -31.18 -18.27
C GLN A 124 7.14 -30.23 -17.32
N LEU A 125 7.44 -28.93 -17.37
CA LEU A 125 6.70 -27.89 -16.67
C LEU A 125 5.47 -27.51 -17.49
N THR A 126 4.28 -27.86 -17.02
CA THR A 126 3.03 -27.58 -17.73
C THR A 126 2.75 -26.08 -17.78
N VAL A 127 2.98 -25.46 -18.94
CA VAL A 127 2.64 -24.05 -19.19
C VAL A 127 1.12 -23.88 -19.27
N LYS A 128 0.54 -23.12 -18.34
CA LYS A 128 -0.89 -22.77 -18.30
C LYS A 128 -1.21 -21.69 -19.32
N TYR A 129 -0.39 -20.64 -19.35
CA TYR A 129 -0.50 -19.58 -20.34
C TYR A 129 0.78 -18.74 -20.44
N ILE A 130 0.89 -18.03 -21.56
CA ILE A 130 1.94 -17.03 -21.83
C ILE A 130 1.21 -15.71 -22.07
N ALA A 131 1.65 -14.61 -21.48
CA ALA A 131 1.01 -13.32 -21.68
C ALA A 131 2.01 -12.19 -21.90
N PHE A 132 1.70 -11.31 -22.85
CA PHE A 132 2.31 -9.99 -22.88
C PHE A 132 1.80 -9.17 -21.69
N SER A 133 2.70 -8.63 -20.85
CA SER A 133 2.32 -7.95 -19.59
C SER A 133 1.68 -6.57 -19.80
N GLY A 134 1.61 -6.11 -21.06
CA GLY A 134 1.15 -4.78 -21.44
C GLY A 134 2.23 -3.71 -21.34
N CYS A 135 3.47 -4.02 -20.92
CA CYS A 135 4.54 -3.03 -20.83
C CYS A 135 5.90 -3.59 -21.22
N LYS A 136 6.77 -3.91 -20.25
CA LYS A 136 8.20 -4.16 -20.49
C LYS A 136 8.54 -5.60 -20.89
N GLY A 137 7.57 -6.50 -20.91
CA GLY A 137 7.88 -7.92 -21.07
C GLY A 137 6.69 -8.86 -21.02
N PHE A 138 6.95 -10.09 -20.59
CA PHE A 138 6.04 -11.22 -20.69
C PHE A 138 5.98 -12.00 -19.37
N HIS A 139 4.85 -12.66 -19.15
CA HIS A 139 4.69 -13.64 -18.08
C HIS A 139 4.55 -15.03 -18.69
N VAL A 140 5.25 -16.01 -18.13
CA VAL A 140 4.99 -17.44 -18.35
C VAL A 140 4.52 -18.03 -17.04
N VAL A 141 3.31 -18.58 -17.04
CA VAL A 141 2.70 -19.20 -15.85
C VAL A 141 2.62 -20.70 -16.07
N CYS A 142 3.26 -21.45 -15.19
CA CYS A 142 3.26 -22.91 -15.18
C CYS A 142 2.48 -23.43 -13.98
N ALA A 143 1.86 -24.61 -14.13
CA ALA A 143 1.30 -25.34 -13.01
C ALA A 143 2.42 -25.89 -12.14
N ASP A 144 2.31 -25.70 -10.82
CA ASP A 144 3.07 -26.51 -9.87
C ASP A 144 2.31 -27.84 -9.67
N THR A 145 2.91 -28.93 -10.13
CA THR A 145 2.32 -30.27 -9.99
C THR A 145 2.68 -30.92 -8.66
N LEU A 146 3.57 -30.33 -7.88
CA LEU A 146 3.95 -30.84 -6.56
C LEU A 146 2.82 -30.64 -5.56
N ARG A 147 2.67 -31.63 -4.67
CA ARG A 147 1.74 -31.55 -3.54
C ARG A 147 2.52 -31.41 -2.25
N TYR A 148 2.27 -30.31 -1.55
CA TYR A 148 2.83 -30.02 -0.23
C TYR A 148 1.88 -30.55 0.84
N GLY A 149 2.21 -31.70 1.42
CA GLY A 149 1.33 -32.44 2.33
C GLY A 149 1.47 -32.10 3.82
N ASP A 150 2.37 -31.19 4.19
CA ASP A 150 2.62 -30.89 5.61
C ASP A 150 1.39 -30.27 6.30
N PRO A 151 1.02 -30.70 7.53
CA PRO A 151 -0.11 -30.11 8.26
C PRO A 151 0.01 -28.60 8.46
N SER A 152 1.24 -28.08 8.62
CA SER A 152 1.51 -26.67 8.79
C SER A 152 1.46 -25.94 7.43
N PRO A 153 0.57 -24.94 7.24
CA PRO A 153 0.54 -24.15 6.00
C PRO A 153 1.83 -23.37 5.78
N PHE A 154 2.55 -23.03 6.84
CA PHE A 154 3.84 -22.34 6.75
C PHE A 154 4.94 -23.25 6.20
N VAL A 155 4.96 -24.52 6.61
CA VAL A 155 5.93 -25.49 6.08
C VAL A 155 5.62 -25.80 4.62
N ARG A 156 4.34 -25.98 4.26
CA ARG A 156 3.93 -26.15 2.86
C ARG A 156 4.36 -24.99 1.97
N GLU A 157 4.21 -23.76 2.44
CA GLU A 157 4.67 -22.59 1.70
C GLU A 157 6.21 -22.56 1.55
N ASP A 158 6.97 -22.96 2.58
CA ASP A 158 8.43 -23.02 2.49
C ASP A 158 8.91 -24.12 1.54
N GLN A 159 8.22 -25.25 1.49
CA GLN A 159 8.47 -26.31 0.50
C GLN A 159 8.24 -25.80 -0.93
N ALA A 160 7.15 -25.05 -1.17
CA ALA A 160 6.91 -24.42 -2.47
C ALA A 160 8.01 -23.44 -2.87
N LYS A 161 8.47 -22.60 -1.94
CA LYS A 161 9.62 -21.70 -2.18
C LYS A 161 10.89 -22.47 -2.52
N ALA A 162 11.15 -23.58 -1.83
CA ALA A 162 12.32 -24.42 -2.10
C ALA A 162 12.24 -25.01 -3.52
N ALA A 163 11.11 -25.59 -3.90
CA ALA A 163 10.88 -26.11 -5.25
C ALA A 163 11.05 -25.04 -6.33
N HIS A 164 10.50 -23.83 -6.12
CA HIS A 164 10.67 -22.71 -7.04
C HIS A 164 12.15 -22.32 -7.20
N ARG A 165 12.95 -22.34 -6.12
CA ARG A 165 14.39 -22.02 -6.18
C ARG A 165 15.18 -23.03 -7.01
N GLU A 166 14.84 -24.31 -6.92
CA GLU A 166 15.46 -25.35 -7.75
C GLU A 166 15.16 -25.13 -9.23
N ILE A 167 13.91 -24.79 -9.56
CA ILE A 167 13.51 -24.46 -10.94
C ILE A 167 14.24 -23.21 -11.44
N ILE A 168 14.32 -22.17 -10.62
CA ILE A 168 15.10 -20.96 -10.95
C ILE A 168 16.54 -21.32 -11.26
N SER A 169 17.18 -22.17 -10.45
CA SER A 169 18.57 -22.59 -10.69
C SER A 169 18.74 -23.26 -12.07
N ARG A 170 17.79 -24.11 -12.47
CA ARG A 170 17.80 -24.80 -13.78
C ARG A 170 17.56 -23.82 -14.94
N VAL A 171 16.65 -22.87 -14.79
CA VAL A 171 16.41 -21.84 -15.81
C VAL A 171 17.66 -20.96 -16.00
N LEU A 172 18.32 -20.59 -14.90
CA LEU A 172 19.53 -19.77 -14.94
C LEU A 172 20.73 -20.52 -15.53
N SER A 173 20.86 -21.83 -15.31
CA SER A 173 21.94 -22.63 -15.92
C SER A 173 21.84 -22.69 -17.44
N GLU A 174 20.64 -22.54 -18.01
CA GLU A 174 20.41 -22.39 -19.44
C GLU A 174 20.69 -20.97 -19.95
N GLY A 175 21.08 -20.03 -19.07
CA GLY A 175 21.34 -18.64 -19.45
C GLY A 175 20.09 -17.89 -19.92
N ILE A 176 18.91 -18.26 -19.37
CA ILE A 176 17.65 -17.57 -19.63
C ILE A 176 17.46 -16.49 -18.55
N ALA A 177 17.26 -15.24 -18.95
CA ALA A 177 17.09 -14.14 -18.02
C ALA A 177 15.65 -14.05 -17.51
N ILE A 178 15.46 -14.20 -16.19
CA ILE A 178 14.18 -14.08 -15.50
C ILE A 178 14.33 -13.21 -14.24
N ASP A 179 13.23 -12.63 -13.75
CA ASP A 179 13.20 -12.07 -12.40
C ASP A 179 13.06 -13.19 -11.35
N THR A 180 14.18 -13.53 -10.72
CA THR A 180 14.28 -14.58 -9.71
C THR A 180 13.51 -14.25 -8.43
N LYS A 181 13.40 -12.97 -8.07
CA LYS A 181 12.68 -12.54 -6.86
C LYS A 181 11.18 -12.74 -7.02
N ILE A 182 10.68 -12.52 -8.23
CA ILE A 182 9.27 -12.73 -8.57
C ILE A 182 8.95 -14.22 -8.55
N THR A 183 9.79 -15.02 -9.18
CA THR A 183 9.59 -16.47 -9.29
C THR A 183 9.62 -17.16 -7.92
N ALA A 184 10.51 -16.73 -7.02
CA ALA A 184 10.65 -17.31 -5.68
C ALA A 184 9.55 -16.86 -4.68
N ASP A 185 8.80 -15.80 -4.99
CA ASP A 185 7.81 -15.22 -4.07
C ASP A 185 6.43 -15.88 -4.25
N THR A 186 6.11 -16.82 -3.36
CA THR A 186 4.79 -17.47 -3.28
C THR A 186 3.65 -16.50 -2.94
N ARG A 187 3.92 -15.31 -2.41
CA ARG A 187 2.89 -14.29 -2.14
C ARG A 187 2.80 -13.22 -3.23
N ARG A 188 3.46 -13.45 -4.37
CA ARG A 188 3.46 -12.52 -5.49
C ARG A 188 2.06 -12.33 -6.06
N ILE A 189 1.83 -11.14 -6.58
CA ILE A 189 0.68 -10.84 -7.43
C ILE A 189 1.17 -10.50 -8.84
N ILE A 190 0.47 -11.00 -9.85
CA ILE A 190 0.76 -10.75 -11.25
C ILE A 190 -0.48 -10.19 -11.95
N ARG A 191 -0.28 -9.53 -13.09
CA ARG A 191 -1.36 -8.83 -13.79
C ARG A 191 -2.38 -9.82 -14.34
N VAL A 192 -3.66 -9.52 -14.14
CA VAL A 192 -4.76 -10.33 -14.70
C VAL A 192 -4.81 -10.15 -16.22
N PRO A 193 -4.81 -11.24 -17.01
CA PRO A 193 -5.04 -11.14 -18.46
C PRO A 193 -6.40 -10.50 -18.81
N GLY A 194 -6.48 -9.84 -19.96
CA GLY A 194 -7.63 -9.03 -20.37
C GLY A 194 -7.77 -7.68 -19.64
N THR A 195 -6.79 -7.26 -18.83
CA THR A 195 -6.84 -5.98 -18.10
C THR A 195 -5.80 -4.96 -18.58
N ILE A 196 -6.11 -3.67 -18.40
CA ILE A 196 -5.28 -2.57 -18.88
C ILE A 196 -3.99 -2.45 -18.06
N ASN A 197 -2.87 -2.16 -18.72
CA ASN A 197 -1.64 -1.68 -18.11
C ASN A 197 -1.61 -0.15 -18.11
N SER A 198 -1.60 0.47 -16.92
CA SER A 198 -1.72 1.93 -16.79
C SER A 198 -0.55 2.71 -17.39
N ARG A 199 0.63 2.08 -17.56
CA ARG A 199 1.84 2.75 -18.07
C ARG A 199 1.78 3.01 -19.57
N THR A 200 1.18 2.10 -20.33
CA THR A 200 1.20 2.14 -21.80
C THR A 200 -0.21 2.18 -22.41
N GLY A 201 -1.22 1.78 -21.65
CA GLY A 201 -2.59 1.58 -22.11
C GLY A 201 -2.82 0.24 -22.83
N TYR A 202 -1.78 -0.55 -23.09
CA TYR A 202 -1.94 -1.88 -23.67
C TYR A 202 -2.61 -2.84 -22.67
N VAL A 203 -3.41 -3.74 -23.20
CA VAL A 203 -4.04 -4.82 -22.43
C VAL A 203 -3.03 -5.94 -22.22
N CYS A 204 -3.05 -6.54 -21.02
CA CYS A 204 -2.35 -7.78 -20.73
C CYS A 204 -3.01 -8.90 -21.54
N THR A 205 -2.33 -9.48 -22.52
CA THR A 205 -2.97 -10.38 -23.48
C THR A 205 -2.28 -11.73 -23.48
N VAL A 206 -3.07 -12.80 -23.31
CA VAL A 206 -2.60 -14.18 -23.49
C VAL A 206 -2.23 -14.37 -24.96
N LEU A 207 -1.05 -14.96 -25.19
CA LEU A 207 -0.53 -15.26 -26.52
C LEU A 207 -0.51 -16.76 -26.73
N SER A 208 -0.89 -17.20 -27.93
CA SER A 208 -0.58 -18.54 -28.38
C SER A 208 0.92 -18.70 -28.60
N ARG A 209 1.39 -19.94 -28.67
CA ARG A 209 2.80 -20.24 -28.98
C ARG A 209 3.20 -19.73 -30.36
N ASP A 210 2.29 -19.71 -31.32
CA ASP A 210 2.57 -19.20 -32.66
C ASP A 210 2.62 -17.66 -32.68
N GLN A 211 1.73 -16.99 -31.95
CA GLN A 211 1.80 -15.55 -31.75
C GLN A 211 3.09 -15.13 -31.06
N LEU A 212 3.57 -15.91 -30.07
CA LEU A 212 4.83 -15.63 -29.39
C LEU A 212 6.04 -15.69 -30.34
N LYS A 213 6.00 -16.50 -31.42
CA LYS A 213 7.08 -16.59 -32.41
C LYS A 213 7.17 -15.36 -33.31
N GLU A 214 6.07 -14.62 -33.46
CA GLU A 214 6.05 -13.39 -34.23
C GLU A 214 6.92 -12.30 -33.59
N PRO A 215 7.52 -11.39 -34.37
CA PRO A 215 8.22 -10.24 -33.80
C PRO A 215 7.25 -9.34 -33.02
N VAL A 216 7.75 -8.64 -32.01
CA VAL A 216 6.96 -7.73 -31.16
C VAL A 216 6.17 -6.70 -31.99
N SER A 217 6.74 -6.23 -33.10
CA SER A 217 6.08 -5.28 -34.00
C SER A 217 4.81 -5.84 -34.66
N ALA A 218 4.72 -7.16 -34.85
CA ALA A 218 3.51 -7.84 -35.32
C ALA A 218 2.54 -8.07 -34.15
N ILE A 219 3.05 -8.57 -33.01
CA ILE A 219 2.25 -8.82 -31.80
C ILE A 219 1.44 -7.56 -31.42
N LEU A 220 2.11 -6.42 -31.33
CA LEU A 220 1.49 -5.16 -30.91
C LEU A 220 0.38 -4.63 -31.83
N LYS A 221 0.24 -5.16 -33.06
CA LYS A 221 -0.83 -4.73 -33.99
C LYS A 221 -2.20 -5.23 -33.57
N TYR A 222 -2.28 -6.38 -32.91
CA TYR A 222 -3.55 -6.96 -32.46
C TYR A 222 -3.75 -6.92 -30.94
N ILE A 223 -2.76 -6.48 -30.15
CA ILE A 223 -2.98 -6.21 -28.72
C ILE A 223 -3.90 -4.99 -28.56
N PRO A 224 -5.06 -5.12 -27.89
CA PRO A 224 -5.92 -3.98 -27.63
C PRO A 224 -5.20 -2.91 -26.81
N ARG A 225 -5.46 -1.63 -27.14
CA ARG A 225 -4.88 -0.49 -26.44
C ARG A 225 -5.93 0.55 -26.11
N VAL A 226 -6.03 0.91 -24.84
CA VAL A 226 -6.89 1.99 -24.36
C VAL A 226 -6.12 3.30 -24.42
N ASN A 227 -6.58 4.24 -25.24
CA ASN A 227 -5.96 5.56 -25.33
C ASN A 227 -6.44 6.45 -24.18
N ALA A 228 -5.67 6.46 -23.09
CA ALA A 228 -5.93 7.28 -21.90
C ALA A 228 -4.86 8.36 -21.67
N GLY A 229 -4.22 8.85 -22.74
CA GLY A 229 -3.08 9.77 -22.63
C GLY A 229 -1.76 9.09 -22.23
N THR A 230 -1.70 7.76 -22.34
CA THR A 230 -0.50 6.96 -22.10
C THR A 230 0.46 7.03 -23.29
N PRO A 231 1.79 7.01 -23.07
CA PRO A 231 2.75 6.95 -24.15
C PRO A 231 2.74 5.60 -24.89
N LEU A 232 3.29 5.60 -26.11
CA LEU A 232 3.63 4.39 -26.86
C LEU A 232 4.97 3.81 -26.35
N ILE A 233 5.26 2.57 -26.70
CA ILE A 233 6.56 1.94 -26.40
C ILE A 233 7.65 2.67 -27.20
N PRO A 234 8.69 3.22 -26.57
CA PRO A 234 9.75 3.93 -27.27
C PRO A 234 10.61 2.96 -28.07
N VAL A 235 11.16 3.44 -29.19
CA VAL A 235 12.01 2.63 -30.07
C VAL A 235 13.39 2.34 -29.44
N ARG A 236 13.92 3.28 -28.63
CA ARG A 236 15.20 3.17 -27.93
C ARG A 236 15.04 3.50 -26.46
N GLY A 237 15.92 2.92 -25.63
CA GLY A 237 15.81 2.86 -24.17
C GLY A 237 15.47 4.18 -23.49
N ASP A 238 14.32 4.22 -22.82
CA ASP A 238 13.90 5.32 -21.97
C ASP A 238 13.28 4.75 -20.68
N ASP A 239 14.02 4.81 -19.58
CA ASP A 239 13.50 4.54 -18.23
C ASP A 239 13.04 5.81 -17.50
N GLY A 240 13.00 6.95 -18.20
CA GLY A 240 12.40 8.17 -17.70
C GLY A 240 10.96 7.92 -17.23
N PRO A 241 10.46 8.69 -16.25
CA PRO A 241 9.05 8.59 -15.90
C PRO A 241 8.26 8.89 -17.18
N LEU A 242 7.53 7.88 -17.67
CA LEU A 242 6.63 7.92 -18.82
C LEU A 242 5.61 9.06 -18.65
N ARG A 243 6.05 10.31 -18.88
CA ARG A 243 5.29 11.55 -18.72
C ARG A 243 4.95 12.03 -20.12
N GLY A 244 3.80 11.56 -20.62
CA GLY A 244 3.23 12.14 -21.83
C GLY A 244 2.89 13.63 -21.60
N PRO A 245 3.14 14.54 -22.57
CA PRO A 245 2.94 15.98 -22.44
C PRO A 245 1.47 16.44 -22.50
N ARG A 246 0.51 15.55 -22.20
CA ARG A 246 -0.93 15.87 -22.14
C ARG A 246 -1.57 15.30 -20.88
N SER A 247 -0.90 15.45 -19.73
CA SER A 247 -1.46 15.08 -18.44
C SER A 247 -2.63 16.01 -18.08
N ILE A 248 -3.85 15.52 -18.27
CA ILE A 248 -5.01 16.04 -17.53
C ILE A 248 -4.64 15.89 -16.05
N SER A 249 -4.64 16.98 -15.27
CA SER A 249 -4.07 17.04 -13.91
C SER A 249 -4.62 16.00 -12.93
N TRP A 250 -5.79 15.42 -13.21
CA TRP A 250 -6.38 14.30 -12.46
C TRP A 250 -5.72 12.92 -12.72
N LEU A 251 -5.04 12.72 -13.86
CA LEU A 251 -4.32 11.49 -14.22
C LEU A 251 -2.89 11.42 -13.66
N CYS A 252 -2.37 12.50 -13.05
CA CYS A 252 -1.00 12.55 -12.52
C CYS A 252 -0.73 11.52 -11.39
N HIS A 253 -1.79 10.97 -10.78
CA HIS A 253 -1.70 9.92 -9.77
C HIS A 253 -1.75 8.49 -10.34
N ARG A 254 -1.79 8.35 -11.67
CA ARG A 254 -2.13 7.10 -12.38
C ARG A 254 -0.94 6.37 -13.01
N PHE A 255 0.27 6.95 -12.93
CA PHE A 255 1.45 6.43 -13.62
C PHE A 255 2.44 5.76 -12.68
N GLY A 256 2.39 4.43 -12.66
CA GLY A 256 3.48 3.57 -12.21
C GLY A 256 3.68 3.48 -10.71
N VAL A 257 3.95 2.26 -10.27
CA VAL A 257 4.67 1.99 -9.01
C VAL A 257 5.91 2.88 -9.04
N ARG A 258 5.94 3.92 -8.20
CA ARG A 258 7.22 4.50 -7.76
C ARG A 258 8.03 3.32 -7.26
N SER A 259 9.25 3.12 -7.77
CA SER A 259 10.27 2.39 -7.03
C SER A 259 10.16 2.90 -5.60
N LYS A 260 9.83 2.05 -4.63
CA LYS A 260 9.93 2.48 -3.24
C LYS A 260 11.35 3.02 -3.12
N PRO A 261 11.54 4.31 -2.79
CA PRO A 261 12.88 4.73 -2.38
C PRO A 261 13.31 3.76 -1.28
N ALA A 262 14.62 3.49 -1.18
CA ALA A 262 15.14 2.74 -0.04
C ALA A 262 14.48 3.32 1.22
N PRO A 263 13.93 2.47 2.12
CA PRO A 263 13.16 2.95 3.25
C PRO A 263 14.00 3.99 3.98
N ARG A 264 13.60 5.25 3.89
CA ARG A 264 14.26 6.33 4.63
C ARG A 264 13.72 6.23 6.03
N PHE A 265 14.60 5.82 6.94
CA PHE A 265 14.30 5.81 8.35
C PHE A 265 14.48 7.22 8.87
N SER A 266 13.43 7.78 9.48
CA SER A 266 13.57 8.96 10.31
C SER A 266 13.22 8.62 11.75
N TYR A 267 13.87 9.29 12.69
CA TYR A 267 13.69 9.09 14.12
C TYR A 267 13.04 10.33 14.70
N SER A 268 12.04 10.13 15.55
CA SER A 268 11.49 11.20 16.37
C SER A 268 10.89 10.66 17.66
N THR A 269 10.72 11.57 18.63
CA THR A 269 10.12 11.29 19.93
C THR A 269 8.68 11.75 19.93
N PHE A 270 7.79 10.87 20.40
CA PHE A 270 6.36 11.12 20.46
C PHE A 270 5.82 10.92 21.88
N LEU A 271 4.79 11.70 22.21
CA LEU A 271 3.88 11.42 23.29
C LEU A 271 2.72 10.55 22.81
N VAL A 272 2.35 9.54 23.58
CA VAL A 272 1.18 8.70 23.31
C VAL A 272 -0.04 9.21 24.08
N SER A 273 -1.23 9.25 23.47
CA SER A 273 -2.46 9.68 24.16
C SER A 273 -2.90 8.83 25.35
N SER A 274 -2.33 7.65 25.58
CA SER A 274 -2.79 6.74 26.63
C SER A 274 -2.30 7.22 27.99
N VAL A 275 -3.12 7.06 29.03
CA VAL A 275 -2.76 7.46 30.39
C VAL A 275 -2.38 6.20 31.18
N PRO A 276 -1.07 5.95 31.40
CA PRO A 276 -0.58 4.79 32.12
C PRO A 276 -1.30 4.54 33.45
N GLY A 277 -1.58 3.28 33.74
CA GLY A 277 -2.33 2.86 34.93
C GLY A 277 -3.85 3.08 34.83
N THR A 278 -4.38 3.56 33.70
CA THR A 278 -5.81 3.83 33.53
C THR A 278 -6.31 3.45 32.13
N PRO A 279 -7.62 3.23 31.93
CA PRO A 279 -8.21 3.01 30.60
C PRO A 279 -8.46 4.33 29.82
N LEU A 280 -7.97 5.47 30.33
CA LEU A 280 -8.29 6.80 29.82
C LEU A 280 -7.22 7.33 28.88
N GLN A 281 -7.59 8.35 28.10
CA GLN A 281 -6.72 8.96 27.10
C GLN A 281 -6.83 10.49 27.12
N VAL A 282 -5.76 11.17 26.69
CA VAL A 282 -5.75 12.62 26.45
C VAL A 282 -6.04 12.96 24.99
N PRO A 283 -6.77 14.06 24.68
CA PRO A 283 -6.95 14.51 23.32
C PRO A 283 -5.67 15.08 22.70
N LEU A 284 -5.28 14.53 21.56
CA LEU A 284 -4.19 15.01 20.70
C LEU A 284 -4.77 15.40 19.35
N PHE A 285 -4.51 16.60 18.89
CA PHE A 285 -5.04 17.15 17.65
C PHE A 285 -3.90 17.43 16.67
N LEU A 286 -4.12 17.08 15.41
CA LEU A 286 -3.25 17.38 14.27
C LEU A 286 -4.03 18.04 13.13
N TYR A 287 -3.40 19.05 12.52
CA TYR A 287 -3.89 19.79 11.38
C TYR A 287 -2.76 20.01 10.35
N PRO A 288 -3.03 19.95 9.04
CA PRO A 288 -2.00 20.10 8.00
C PRO A 288 -1.23 21.44 8.04
N PRO A 289 -0.01 21.52 7.45
CA PRO A 289 0.83 22.74 7.39
C PRO A 289 0.14 24.00 6.86
N HIS A 290 -0.75 23.83 5.90
CA HIS A 290 -1.48 24.91 5.24
C HIS A 290 -2.73 25.37 6.00
N SER A 291 -3.00 24.81 7.19
CA SER A 291 -4.16 25.19 8.00
C SER A 291 -4.00 26.61 8.54
N ARG A 292 -5.02 27.45 8.37
CA ARG A 292 -5.05 28.79 8.96
C ARG A 292 -5.25 28.68 10.47
N ILE A 293 -4.36 29.28 11.25
CA ILE A 293 -4.36 29.14 12.71
C ILE A 293 -5.66 29.61 13.35
N GLY A 294 -6.21 30.76 12.95
CA GLY A 294 -7.47 31.26 13.49
C GLY A 294 -8.65 30.31 13.26
N LYS A 295 -8.67 29.58 12.13
CA LYS A 295 -9.70 28.55 11.88
C LYS A 295 -9.53 27.35 12.82
N VAL A 296 -8.28 26.91 13.04
CA VAL A 296 -7.97 25.81 13.96
C VAL A 296 -8.39 26.18 15.38
N GLU A 297 -8.09 27.40 15.81
CA GLU A 297 -8.49 27.91 17.13
C GLU A 297 -10.01 27.90 17.30
N SER A 298 -10.77 28.43 16.34
CA SER A 298 -12.23 28.43 16.42
C SER A 298 -12.81 27.01 16.55
N LEU A 299 -12.24 26.04 15.83
CA LEU A 299 -12.65 24.64 15.94
C LEU A 299 -12.31 24.04 17.30
N LEU A 300 -11.10 24.31 17.82
CA LEU A 300 -10.67 23.81 19.12
C LEU A 300 -11.47 24.42 20.26
N VAL A 301 -11.77 25.72 20.22
CA VAL A 301 -12.65 26.40 21.19
C VAL A 301 -14.06 25.80 21.16
N ALA A 302 -14.63 25.58 19.98
CA ALA A 302 -15.96 24.96 19.86
C ALA A 302 -15.99 23.56 20.50
N VAL A 303 -14.96 22.74 20.28
CA VAL A 303 -14.82 21.42 20.91
C VAL A 303 -14.54 21.52 22.40
N GLN A 304 -13.75 22.50 22.83
CA GLN A 304 -13.45 22.75 24.24
C GLN A 304 -14.72 23.10 25.03
N GLU A 305 -15.60 23.91 24.44
CA GLU A 305 -16.93 24.19 24.99
C GLU A 305 -17.84 22.97 24.97
N GLN A 306 -18.01 22.33 23.81
CA GLN A 306 -18.93 21.22 23.63
C GLN A 306 -18.63 20.01 24.53
N PHE A 307 -17.36 19.70 24.75
CA PHE A 307 -16.94 18.48 25.47
C PHE A 307 -16.31 18.75 26.84
N GLY A 308 -16.14 20.02 27.22
CA GLY A 308 -15.57 20.45 28.49
C GLY A 308 -14.08 20.12 28.63
N LEU A 309 -13.28 20.43 27.62
CA LEU A 309 -11.83 20.21 27.70
C LEU A 309 -11.20 21.21 28.69
N SER A 310 -10.07 20.83 29.30
CA SER A 310 -9.20 21.76 30.01
C SER A 310 -8.46 22.67 29.01
N ASP A 311 -7.50 23.46 29.48
CA ASP A 311 -6.65 24.24 28.57
C ASP A 311 -6.08 23.38 27.43
N ILE A 312 -5.99 24.00 26.25
CA ILE A 312 -5.43 23.38 25.06
C ILE A 312 -4.16 24.13 24.68
N TYR A 313 -3.06 23.39 24.56
CA TYR A 313 -1.74 23.93 24.22
C TYR A 313 -1.51 23.74 22.73
N LEU A 314 -1.22 24.82 21.99
CA LEU A 314 -1.04 24.81 20.54
C LEU A 314 0.43 24.93 20.16
N PHE A 315 0.81 24.19 19.14
CA PHE A 315 2.18 24.09 18.63
C PHE A 315 2.22 24.17 17.11
N ARG A 316 3.30 24.72 16.57
CA ARG A 316 3.56 24.77 15.13
C ARG A 316 4.86 24.08 14.79
N SER A 317 4.83 23.33 13.70
CA SER A 317 6.01 22.76 13.08
C SER A 317 5.87 22.79 11.56
N GLU A 318 6.93 22.41 10.86
CA GLU A 318 6.90 22.18 9.41
C GLU A 318 5.83 21.15 9.00
N THR A 319 5.53 20.19 9.88
CA THR A 319 4.52 19.16 9.64
C THR A 319 3.09 19.58 9.93
N GLY A 320 2.89 20.78 10.50
CA GLY A 320 1.55 21.32 10.74
C GLY A 320 1.34 21.93 12.12
N ILE A 321 0.06 22.12 12.44
CA ILE A 321 -0.38 22.60 13.75
C ILE A 321 -0.79 21.39 14.56
N SER A 322 -0.23 21.27 15.76
CA SER A 322 -0.60 20.24 16.72
C SER A 322 -1.13 20.89 17.99
N ALA A 323 -2.03 20.20 18.68
CA ALA A 323 -2.52 20.66 19.97
C ALA A 323 -2.79 19.51 20.93
N ILE A 324 -2.65 19.76 22.23
CA ILE A 324 -2.86 18.78 23.30
C ILE A 324 -3.73 19.37 24.40
N CYS A 325 -4.64 18.55 24.92
CA CYS A 325 -5.45 18.81 26.10
C CYS A 325 -5.12 17.76 27.16
N LEU A 326 -4.81 18.17 28.39
CA LEU A 326 -4.39 17.23 29.43
C LEU A 326 -5.54 16.50 30.13
N ARG A 327 -6.79 16.98 29.96
CA ARG A 327 -7.97 16.31 30.49
C ARG A 327 -8.12 14.91 29.90
N THR A 328 -8.46 13.96 30.76
CA THR A 328 -8.58 12.54 30.38
C THR A 328 -10.01 12.14 30.05
N PHE A 329 -10.18 11.29 29.03
CA PHE A 329 -11.47 10.80 28.56
C PHE A 329 -11.43 9.30 28.24
N PRO A 330 -12.56 8.58 28.38
CA PRO A 330 -12.69 7.24 27.82
C PRO A 330 -12.56 7.25 26.29
N LEU A 331 -12.01 6.19 25.71
CA LEU A 331 -11.74 6.07 24.27
C LEU A 331 -12.95 6.43 23.38
N ARG A 332 -14.15 5.94 23.69
CA ARG A 332 -15.38 6.26 22.92
C ARG A 332 -15.72 7.76 22.92
N ARG A 333 -15.42 8.46 24.02
CA ARG A 333 -15.64 9.90 24.13
C ARG A 333 -14.54 10.66 23.39
N LEU A 334 -13.30 10.18 23.46
CA LEU A 334 -12.19 10.71 22.68
C LEU A 334 -12.46 10.62 21.17
N GLU A 335 -12.99 9.49 20.67
CA GLU A 335 -13.37 9.35 19.26
C GLU A 335 -14.35 10.44 18.80
N LYS A 336 -15.34 10.80 19.64
CA LYS A 336 -16.29 11.90 19.34
C LYS A 336 -15.60 13.27 19.33
N ILE A 337 -14.72 13.52 20.30
CA ILE A 337 -13.95 14.78 20.41
C ILE A 337 -13.09 15.00 19.17
N ILE A 338 -12.30 13.98 18.77
CA ILE A 338 -11.40 14.08 17.62
C ILE A 338 -12.17 14.21 16.31
N ARG A 339 -13.32 13.54 16.18
CA ARG A 339 -14.18 13.68 15.00
C ARG A 339 -14.74 15.09 14.87
N ALA A 340 -15.18 15.68 15.97
CA ALA A 340 -15.77 17.02 16.01
C ALA A 340 -14.73 18.12 15.78
N SER A 341 -13.46 17.91 16.17
CA SER A 341 -12.41 18.92 16.04
C SER A 341 -11.89 19.09 14.62
N GLY A 342 -12.30 18.24 13.67
CA GLY A 342 -11.80 18.23 12.30
C GLY A 342 -10.34 17.79 12.19
N SER A 343 -9.80 17.13 13.22
CA SER A 343 -8.41 16.69 13.20
C SER A 343 -8.18 15.55 12.22
N THR A 344 -7.02 15.55 11.56
CA THR A 344 -6.64 14.55 10.55
C THR A 344 -6.32 13.18 11.15
N ASN A 345 -6.13 13.09 12.46
CA ASN A 345 -5.74 11.85 13.14
C ASN A 345 -6.91 10.98 13.62
N TYR A 346 -8.16 11.31 13.26
CA TYR A 346 -9.34 10.48 13.59
C TYR A 346 -9.19 9.03 13.10
N GLY A 347 -8.71 8.84 11.86
CA GLY A 347 -8.49 7.50 11.31
C GLY A 347 -7.44 6.70 12.10
N THR A 348 -6.38 7.37 12.56
CA THR A 348 -5.35 6.78 13.43
C THR A 348 -5.94 6.31 14.75
N LEU A 349 -6.77 7.14 15.40
CA LEU A 349 -7.45 6.77 16.64
C LEU A 349 -8.37 5.56 16.45
N VAL A 350 -9.18 5.55 15.39
CA VAL A 350 -10.11 4.43 15.13
C VAL A 350 -9.35 3.13 14.89
N LYS A 351 -8.24 3.18 14.16
CA LYS A 351 -7.43 2.02 13.76
C LYS A 351 -6.58 1.47 14.90
N TYR A 352 -5.84 2.33 15.59
CA TYR A 352 -4.84 1.90 16.58
C TYR A 352 -5.29 2.07 18.02
N LYS A 353 -6.46 2.69 18.24
CA LYS A 353 -6.97 3.06 19.57
C LYS A 353 -5.99 3.91 20.38
N GLN A 354 -5.11 4.62 19.68
CA GLN A 354 -3.98 5.37 20.21
C GLN A 354 -3.66 6.53 19.26
N LEU A 355 -3.34 7.69 19.84
CA LEU A 355 -2.81 8.84 19.12
C LEU A 355 -1.37 9.12 19.55
N PHE A 356 -0.66 9.81 18.68
CA PHE A 356 0.75 10.18 18.83
C PHE A 356 0.90 11.68 18.58
N PHE A 357 1.70 12.34 19.41
CA PHE A 357 1.99 13.76 19.33
C PHE A 357 3.50 13.95 19.31
N ARG A 358 4.05 14.53 18.24
CA ARG A 358 5.50 14.73 18.12
C ARG A 358 5.96 15.77 19.13
N VAL A 359 7.05 15.50 19.83
CA VAL A 359 7.69 16.44 20.76
C VAL A 359 9.15 16.69 20.41
N GLY A 360 9.81 15.75 19.74
CA GLY A 360 11.21 15.88 19.33
C GLY A 360 11.41 16.40 17.90
N GLU A 361 12.68 16.62 17.57
CA GLU A 361 13.16 16.77 16.20
C GLU A 361 12.88 15.50 15.38
N VAL A 362 12.81 15.66 14.06
CA VAL A 362 12.85 14.55 13.11
C VAL A 362 14.25 14.51 12.53
N ARG A 363 14.95 13.39 12.70
CA ARG A 363 16.29 13.19 12.15
C ARG A 363 16.32 12.02 11.19
N ASP A 364 17.15 12.09 10.15
CA ASP A 364 17.34 10.99 9.20
C ASP A 364 18.23 9.88 9.79
N GLU A 365 18.54 8.87 8.97
CA GLU A 365 19.42 7.76 9.31
C GLU A 365 20.87 8.16 9.65
N ASN A 366 21.30 9.36 9.22
CA ASN A 366 22.62 9.93 9.48
C ASN A 366 22.58 10.98 10.61
N HIS A 367 21.50 11.03 11.39
CA HIS A 367 21.25 12.02 12.44
C HIS A 367 21.15 13.48 11.97
N GLN A 368 20.98 13.71 10.66
CA GLN A 368 20.75 15.05 10.12
C GLN A 368 19.32 15.50 10.40
N LEU A 369 19.16 16.77 10.74
CA LEU A 369 17.87 17.38 11.05
C LEU A 369 17.01 17.47 9.77
N ILE A 370 15.89 16.75 9.75
CA ILE A 370 14.85 16.84 8.70
C ILE A 370 13.85 17.93 9.07
N ALA A 371 13.38 17.94 10.32
CA ALA A 371 12.40 18.90 10.81
C ALA A 371 12.63 19.23 12.29
N GLY A 372 12.50 20.51 12.64
CA GLY A 372 12.66 20.97 14.02
C GLY A 372 11.59 20.44 14.98
N GLN A 373 11.88 20.56 16.28
CA GLN A 373 10.91 20.34 17.34
C GLN A 373 9.70 21.29 17.20
N PRO A 374 8.46 20.86 17.52
CA PRO A 374 7.31 21.75 17.47
C PRO A 374 7.45 22.94 18.41
N ALA A 375 7.32 24.15 17.86
CA ALA A 375 7.38 25.39 18.62
C ALA A 375 6.02 25.67 19.27
N PHE A 376 6.03 25.98 20.56
CA PHE A 376 4.84 26.45 21.26
C PHE A 376 4.33 27.76 20.66
N ILE A 377 3.02 27.87 20.50
CA ILE A 377 2.36 29.07 19.96
C ILE A 377 1.66 29.82 21.10
N LYS A 378 0.67 29.16 21.72
CA LYS A 378 -0.21 29.76 22.73
C LYS A 378 -1.06 28.72 23.44
N ILE A 379 -1.73 29.18 24.50
CA ILE A 379 -2.76 28.43 25.22
C ILE A 379 -4.15 28.92 24.79
N LEU A 380 -5.09 27.99 24.64
CA LEU A 380 -6.52 28.28 24.63
C LEU A 380 -7.07 27.98 26.03
N PRO A 381 -7.26 29.01 26.87
CA PRO A 381 -7.61 28.81 28.27
C PRO A 381 -9.04 28.28 28.40
N ALA A 382 -9.24 27.37 29.34
CA ALA A 382 -10.55 26.91 29.77
C ALA A 382 -10.97 27.62 31.06
N THR A 383 -12.24 27.48 31.44
CA THR A 383 -12.74 27.99 32.73
C THR A 383 -12.14 27.20 33.90
N GLU A 384 -12.06 27.81 35.08
CA GLU A 384 -11.57 27.13 36.30
C GLU A 384 -12.33 25.82 36.58
N GLU A 385 -13.64 25.78 36.34
CA GLU A 385 -14.45 24.58 36.50
C GLU A 385 -13.99 23.43 35.58
N LYS A 386 -13.60 23.75 34.34
CA LYS A 386 -13.07 22.75 33.39
C LYS A 386 -11.67 22.32 33.77
N ASN A 387 -10.84 23.22 34.28
CA ASN A 387 -9.48 22.94 34.76
C ASN A 387 -9.46 22.19 36.11
N ALA A 388 -10.53 22.26 36.90
CA ALA A 388 -10.67 21.48 38.13
C ALA A 388 -10.88 19.96 37.89
N ARG A 389 -10.98 19.52 36.64
CA ARG A 389 -11.27 18.13 36.26
C ARG A 389 -9.98 17.32 36.19
N PHE A 390 -10.12 15.99 36.24
CA PHE A 390 -8.97 15.10 36.21
C PHE A 390 -8.18 15.21 34.90
N ILE A 391 -6.88 15.51 35.05
CA ILE A 391 -5.91 15.50 33.96
C ILE A 391 -4.90 14.34 34.14
N SER A 392 -4.13 14.06 33.09
CA SER A 392 -3.09 13.04 33.14
C SER A 392 -1.83 13.56 33.84
N ARG A 393 -1.47 12.95 34.97
CA ARG A 393 -0.23 13.23 35.71
C ARG A 393 1.04 13.02 34.87
N PRO A 394 1.24 11.88 34.17
CA PRO A 394 2.48 11.67 33.41
C PRO A 394 2.62 12.63 32.23
N HIS A 395 1.53 13.02 31.57
CA HIS A 395 1.57 14.07 30.54
C HIS A 395 1.87 15.44 31.13
N TYR A 396 1.27 15.78 32.27
CA TYR A 396 1.55 17.04 32.96
C TYR A 396 3.02 17.13 33.38
N GLN A 397 3.55 16.09 34.00
CA GLN A 397 4.96 16.01 34.40
C GLN A 397 5.89 16.15 33.20
N PHE A 398 5.63 15.39 32.12
CA PHE A 398 6.40 15.54 30.89
C PHE A 398 6.33 16.97 30.35
N MET A 399 5.14 17.55 30.24
CA MET A 399 5.00 18.90 29.71
C MET A 399 5.65 19.95 30.62
N LYS A 400 5.77 19.71 31.93
CA LYS A 400 6.41 20.65 32.86
C LYS A 400 7.91 20.78 32.59
N ASP A 401 8.55 19.67 32.21
CA ASP A 401 9.98 19.65 31.89
C ASP A 401 10.27 20.27 30.51
N PHE A 402 9.27 20.30 29.63
CA PHE A 402 9.38 20.87 28.28
C PHE A 402 8.82 22.30 28.17
N PHE A 403 7.94 22.73 29.09
CA PHE A 403 7.21 24.00 29.00
C PHE A 403 7.00 24.65 30.39
N PRO A 404 7.53 25.87 30.63
CA PRO A 404 7.52 26.48 31.96
C PRO A 404 6.17 27.07 32.41
N GLU A 405 5.20 27.28 31.50
CA GLU A 405 3.91 27.94 31.79
C GLU A 405 2.71 26.98 31.67
N LEU A 406 2.68 25.94 32.50
CA LEU A 406 1.50 25.08 32.63
C LEU A 406 0.46 25.67 33.57
N GLY A 407 -0.81 25.41 33.27
CA GLY A 407 -1.93 25.80 34.12
C GLY A 407 -1.90 25.08 35.47
N ASN A 408 -2.62 25.62 36.45
CA ASN A 408 -2.81 24.95 37.73
C ASN A 408 -3.97 23.95 37.64
N TYR A 409 -3.69 22.68 37.88
CA TYR A 409 -4.68 21.60 37.85
C TYR A 409 -4.72 20.87 39.20
N PRO A 410 -5.81 21.00 39.97
CA PRO A 410 -5.88 20.45 41.33
C PRO A 410 -6.04 18.92 41.38
N ARG A 411 -6.35 18.27 40.24
CA ARG A 411 -6.67 16.83 40.19
C ARG A 411 -5.92 16.13 39.05
N MET A 412 -5.01 15.23 39.41
CA MET A 412 -4.21 14.46 38.45
C MET A 412 -4.19 12.98 38.81
N HIS A 413 -4.10 12.11 37.79
CA HIS A 413 -4.03 10.65 37.96
C HIS A 413 -3.21 9.98 36.86
N GLY A 414 -2.97 8.68 37.02
CA GLY A 414 -2.07 7.89 36.16
C GLY A 414 -0.63 7.91 36.65
N GLU A 415 0.10 6.85 36.34
CA GLU A 415 1.48 6.61 36.81
C GLU A 415 2.28 5.85 35.74
N GLY A 416 3.48 6.33 35.42
CA GLY A 416 4.36 5.73 34.41
C GLY A 416 4.85 6.75 33.38
N CYS A 417 5.33 6.25 32.23
CA CYS A 417 5.87 7.06 31.14
C CYS A 417 4.90 7.13 29.96
N VAL A 418 4.87 8.29 29.28
CA VAL A 418 4.02 8.56 28.10
C VAL A 418 4.84 8.81 26.84
N ILE A 419 6.15 8.54 26.89
CA ILE A 419 7.09 8.76 25.80
C ILE A 419 7.27 7.48 24.99
N LEU A 420 7.28 7.64 23.68
CA LEU A 420 7.67 6.62 22.73
C LEU A 420 8.69 7.20 21.76
N THR A 421 9.91 6.68 21.78
CA THR A 421 10.90 6.92 20.72
C THR A 421 10.63 5.91 19.62
N HIS A 422 10.33 6.38 18.41
CA HIS A 422 9.91 5.50 17.33
C HIS A 422 10.65 5.84 16.02
N THR A 423 11.00 4.79 15.27
CA THR A 423 11.44 4.91 13.87
C THR A 423 10.21 5.16 13.00
N VAL A 424 10.09 6.36 12.44
CA VAL A 424 9.09 6.68 11.44
C VAL A 424 9.62 6.20 10.10
N ASN A 425 8.97 5.20 9.52
CA ASN A 425 9.17 4.89 8.10
C ASN A 425 8.40 5.94 7.31
N GLU A 426 9.10 6.83 6.62
CA GLU A 426 8.46 7.62 5.58
C GLU A 426 8.11 6.66 4.42
N GLU A 427 6.81 6.49 4.13
CA GLU A 427 6.33 5.68 3.00
C GLU A 427 6.63 6.30 1.64
#